data_AF-A0A1N6YVX9-F1
#
_entry.id   AF-A0A1N6YVX9-F1
#
_cell.length_a   1.000
_cell.length_b   1.000
_cell.length_c   1.000
_cell.angle_alpha   90.00
_cell.angle_beta   90.00
_cell.angle_gamma   90.00
#
_symmetry.space_group_name_H-M   'P 1'
#
loop_
_entity.id
_entity.type
_entity.pdbx_description
1 polymer ?
#
loop_
_entity_poly.entity_id
_entity_poly.type
_entity_poly.pdbx_seq_one_letter_code
_entity_poly.pdbx_strand_id
1 'polypeptide(L)'
;MDAQPVLYRGMDRATLEREYDARGSVPSFDAEYARYVAGSERARAEHRRLADLVYDEASGEALDIYPAEPGAPLFLWIHGGYWRATSKDDNAFVVPGLKAQGFAVAAMNYTLAPKVTLDEIVRQTRAAIAFLDRERARYGFGALAVGGSSAGGHLTAMLLAGGWQAGLGLREDAITAALDLSGLHELEPLQHTQVNGWLGLDDAMIARNSPIRLIPAQSQVRLVASVGGLETSEFKRQTEDYLRAWTEAGHAGERIDMPHHNHFDIALSLGESESRLAQAMAAAVR
;
A
#
# COMPACT_ATOMS: atom_id res chain seq x y z
N MET A 1 5.12 -38.19 -18.07
CA MET A 1 4.66 -37.07 -17.24
C MET A 1 4.67 -35.87 -18.15
N ASP A 2 3.50 -35.42 -18.57
CA ASP A 2 3.40 -34.25 -19.43
C ASP A 2 3.85 -33.01 -18.65
N ALA A 3 4.72 -32.20 -19.28
CA ALA A 3 5.17 -30.95 -18.69
C ALA A 3 3.97 -30.00 -18.55
N GLN A 4 3.81 -29.40 -17.37
CA GLN A 4 2.75 -28.41 -17.13
C GLN A 4 2.93 -27.21 -18.06
N PRO A 5 1.83 -26.59 -18.55
CA PRO A 5 1.93 -25.43 -19.42
C PRO A 5 2.62 -24.27 -18.71
N VAL A 6 3.57 -23.63 -19.39
CA VAL A 6 4.15 -22.35 -18.96
C VAL A 6 3.10 -21.27 -19.13
N LEU A 7 2.85 -20.50 -18.07
CA LEU A 7 1.80 -19.47 -18.04
C LEU A 7 2.40 -18.06 -18.08
N TYR A 8 3.41 -17.79 -17.25
CA TYR A 8 4.00 -16.45 -17.16
C TYR A 8 5.50 -16.52 -16.89
N ARG A 9 6.31 -15.88 -17.73
CA ARG A 9 7.78 -15.79 -17.60
C ARG A 9 8.49 -17.12 -17.31
N GLY A 10 8.05 -18.22 -17.92
CA GLY A 10 8.65 -19.55 -17.71
C GLY A 10 8.10 -20.31 -16.50
N MET A 11 7.21 -19.71 -15.71
CA MET A 11 6.57 -20.36 -14.56
C MET A 11 5.28 -21.07 -14.96
N ASP A 12 5.08 -22.27 -14.42
CA ASP A 12 3.81 -22.98 -14.43
C ASP A 12 2.89 -22.49 -13.29
N ARG A 13 1.63 -22.96 -13.29
CA ARG A 13 0.66 -22.61 -12.23
C ARG A 13 1.21 -22.91 -10.84
N ALA A 14 1.78 -24.10 -10.62
CA ALA A 14 2.23 -24.50 -9.29
C ALA A 14 3.35 -23.58 -8.76
N THR A 15 4.21 -23.09 -9.64
CA THR A 15 5.25 -22.12 -9.30
C THR A 15 4.65 -20.75 -9.00
N LEU A 16 3.71 -20.27 -9.83
CA LEU A 16 3.00 -19.01 -9.54
C LEU A 16 2.26 -19.07 -8.20
N GLU A 17 1.58 -20.17 -7.87
CA GLU A 17 0.90 -20.31 -6.57
C GLU A 17 1.89 -20.18 -5.40
N ARG A 18 3.09 -20.77 -5.49
CA ARG A 18 4.11 -20.63 -4.44
C ARG A 18 4.68 -19.21 -4.37
N GLU A 19 4.97 -18.60 -5.51
CA GLU A 19 5.58 -17.26 -5.57
C GLU A 19 4.65 -16.18 -5.02
N TYR A 20 3.33 -16.34 -5.18
CA TYR A 20 2.32 -15.38 -4.72
C TYR A 20 1.62 -15.80 -3.41
N ASP A 21 1.97 -16.93 -2.81
CA ASP A 21 1.47 -17.31 -1.49
C ASP A 21 2.30 -16.65 -0.38
N ALA A 22 2.07 -15.35 -0.17
CA ALA A 22 2.72 -14.58 0.89
C ALA A 22 2.56 -15.25 2.26
N ARG A 23 1.34 -15.73 2.59
CA ARG A 23 1.05 -16.38 3.87
C ARG A 23 1.80 -17.71 4.02
N GLY A 24 1.80 -18.55 2.98
CA GLY A 24 2.52 -19.82 2.96
C GLY A 24 4.04 -19.66 2.92
N SER A 25 4.55 -18.48 2.57
CA SER A 25 5.99 -18.20 2.55
C SER A 25 6.61 -18.05 3.95
N VAL A 26 5.80 -17.91 5.01
CA VAL A 26 6.28 -17.75 6.38
C VAL A 26 5.64 -18.77 7.35
N PRO A 27 6.42 -19.36 8.28
CA PRO A 27 5.87 -20.21 9.33
C PRO A 27 5.23 -19.40 10.47
N SER A 28 5.50 -18.10 10.53
CA SER A 28 5.18 -17.19 11.65
C SER A 28 3.93 -16.33 11.45
N PHE A 29 3.16 -16.55 10.37
CA PHE A 29 2.04 -15.68 10.01
C PHE A 29 1.06 -15.40 11.16
N ASP A 30 0.60 -16.44 11.88
CA ASP A 30 -0.38 -16.25 12.95
C ASP A 30 0.20 -15.41 14.11
N ALA A 31 1.49 -15.57 14.42
CA ALA A 31 2.18 -14.79 15.44
C ALA A 31 2.42 -13.34 14.99
N GLU A 32 2.74 -13.12 13.72
CA GLU A 32 2.89 -11.79 13.13
C GLU A 32 1.54 -11.06 13.07
N TYR A 33 0.48 -11.73 12.65
CA TYR A 33 -0.87 -11.16 12.65
C TYR A 33 -1.34 -10.83 14.08
N ALA A 34 -1.03 -11.68 15.07
CA ALA A 34 -1.30 -11.35 16.46
C ALA A 34 -0.56 -10.08 16.92
N ARG A 35 0.65 -9.82 16.41
CA ARG A 35 1.38 -8.57 16.65
C ARG A 35 0.72 -7.37 15.97
N TYR A 36 0.16 -7.53 14.76
CA TYR A 36 -0.61 -6.49 14.08
C TYR A 36 -1.80 -6.06 14.95
N VAL A 37 -2.59 -7.03 15.40
CA VAL A 37 -3.78 -6.79 16.24
C VAL A 37 -3.40 -6.12 17.55
N ALA A 38 -2.47 -6.72 18.32
CA ALA A 38 -2.07 -6.19 19.62
C ALA A 38 -1.41 -4.80 19.54
N GLY A 39 -0.59 -4.57 18.50
CA GLY A 39 0.01 -3.26 18.25
C GLY A 39 -1.03 -2.21 17.88
N SER A 40 -2.03 -2.60 17.08
CA SER A 40 -3.11 -1.71 16.66
C SER A 40 -4.06 -1.36 17.80
N GLU A 41 -4.43 -2.34 18.64
CA GLU A 41 -5.21 -2.13 19.86
C GLU A 41 -4.52 -1.13 20.78
N ARG A 42 -3.21 -1.30 21.00
CA ARG A 42 -2.40 -0.37 21.79
C ARG A 42 -2.41 1.02 21.18
N ALA A 43 -2.17 1.15 19.88
CA ALA A 43 -2.17 2.44 19.19
C ALA A 43 -3.53 3.16 19.29
N ARG A 44 -4.64 2.43 19.19
CA ARG A 44 -5.99 2.98 19.40
C ARG A 44 -6.24 3.44 20.84
N ALA A 45 -5.67 2.74 21.82
CA ALA A 45 -5.86 3.07 23.24
C ALA A 45 -4.98 4.24 23.70
N GLU A 46 -3.75 4.35 23.17
CA GLU A 46 -2.73 5.28 23.66
C GLU A 46 -2.66 6.60 22.88
N HIS A 47 -3.21 6.66 21.66
CA HIS A 47 -3.17 7.86 20.83
C HIS A 47 -4.55 8.47 20.62
N ARG A 48 -4.60 9.82 20.62
CA ARG A 48 -5.80 10.56 20.19
C ARG A 48 -6.18 10.12 18.78
N ARG A 49 -7.46 9.78 18.60
CA ARG A 49 -8.03 9.23 17.37
C ARG A 49 -9.34 9.95 17.01
N LEU A 50 -9.46 10.34 15.75
CA LEU A 50 -10.70 10.74 15.09
C LEU A 50 -11.15 9.52 14.28
N ALA A 51 -12.09 8.76 14.84
CA ALA A 51 -12.46 7.46 14.28
C ALA A 51 -13.59 7.56 13.26
N ASP A 52 -13.61 6.59 12.34
CA ASP A 52 -14.72 6.29 11.44
C ASP A 52 -15.19 7.50 10.61
N LEU A 53 -14.22 8.27 10.11
CA LEU A 53 -14.47 9.39 9.21
C LEU A 53 -14.79 8.82 7.83
N VAL A 54 -16.07 8.87 7.45
CA VAL A 54 -16.54 8.42 6.13
C VAL A 54 -15.92 9.29 5.05
N TYR A 55 -15.09 8.68 4.20
CA TYR A 55 -14.43 9.39 3.11
C TYR A 55 -15.15 9.23 1.77
N ASP A 56 -15.99 8.19 1.64
CA ASP A 56 -16.75 7.89 0.43
C ASP A 56 -18.18 7.49 0.81
N GLU A 57 -19.10 8.45 0.73
CA GLU A 57 -20.52 8.28 1.07
C GLU A 57 -21.19 7.14 0.28
N ALA A 58 -20.74 6.88 -0.96
CA ALA A 58 -21.33 5.85 -1.81
C ALA A 58 -21.09 4.43 -1.30
N SER A 59 -19.89 4.16 -0.77
CA SER A 59 -19.53 2.85 -0.21
C SER A 59 -19.74 2.78 1.30
N GLY A 60 -19.72 3.92 1.98
CA GLY A 60 -19.69 4.02 3.44
C GLY A 60 -18.30 3.74 4.03
N GLU A 61 -17.27 3.61 3.18
CA GLU A 61 -15.91 3.35 3.65
C GLU A 61 -15.34 4.56 4.40
N ALA A 62 -14.54 4.24 5.41
CA ALA A 62 -14.09 5.19 6.41
C ALA A 62 -12.60 5.03 6.73
N LEU A 63 -12.04 6.08 7.32
CA LEU A 63 -10.68 6.09 7.83
C LEU A 63 -10.63 6.66 9.25
N ASP A 64 -9.58 6.30 9.98
CA ASP A 64 -9.24 6.90 11.26
C ASP A 64 -8.07 7.86 11.06
N ILE A 65 -8.12 9.03 11.70
CA ILE A 65 -6.99 9.97 11.76
C ILE A 65 -6.44 10.00 13.19
N TYR A 66 -5.13 9.88 13.32
CA TYR A 66 -4.33 10.07 14.52
C TYR A 66 -3.55 11.38 14.40
N PRO A 67 -4.09 12.51 14.89
CA PRO A 67 -3.51 13.83 14.67
C PRO A 67 -2.13 13.96 15.32
N ALA A 68 -1.27 14.78 14.74
CA ALA A 68 0.00 15.23 15.31
C ALA A 68 -0.04 16.74 15.56
N GLU A 69 1.12 17.40 15.63
CA GLU A 69 1.20 18.86 15.74
C GLU A 69 0.57 19.54 14.50
N PRO A 70 -0.04 20.72 14.66
CA PRO A 70 -0.61 21.46 13.53
C PRO A 70 0.40 21.68 12.41
N GLY A 71 -0.01 21.37 11.17
CA GLY A 71 0.84 21.48 9.98
C GLY A 71 1.80 20.30 9.78
N ALA A 72 1.83 19.31 10.69
CA ALA A 72 2.56 18.06 10.49
C ALA A 72 2.11 17.36 9.20
N PRO A 73 3.01 16.73 8.44
CA PRO A 73 2.60 15.94 7.28
C PRO A 73 1.69 14.79 7.71
N LEU A 74 0.69 14.48 6.88
CA LEU A 74 -0.17 13.31 7.07
C LEU A 74 0.37 12.13 6.27
N PHE A 75 0.53 10.99 6.91
CA PHE A 75 0.81 9.72 6.25
C PHE A 75 -0.46 8.87 6.20
N LEU A 76 -1.00 8.60 5.02
CA LEU A 76 -2.10 7.64 4.82
C LEU A 76 -1.54 6.22 4.65
N TRP A 77 -1.84 5.36 5.62
CA TRP A 77 -1.56 3.93 5.58
C TRP A 77 -2.71 3.13 4.94
N ILE A 78 -2.36 2.33 3.94
CA ILE A 78 -3.26 1.46 3.19
C ILE A 78 -2.89 0.01 3.50
N HIS A 79 -3.82 -0.72 4.12
CA HIS A 79 -3.55 -2.10 4.53
C HIS A 79 -3.51 -3.08 3.35
N GLY A 80 -2.79 -4.20 3.57
CA GLY A 80 -2.72 -5.33 2.65
C GLY A 80 -3.89 -6.30 2.79
N GLY A 81 -3.63 -7.60 2.55
CA GLY A 81 -4.65 -8.65 2.68
C GLY A 81 -5.26 -9.12 1.36
N TYR A 82 -4.52 -8.98 0.24
CA TYR A 82 -4.95 -9.43 -1.08
C TYR A 82 -6.33 -8.88 -1.51
N TRP A 83 -6.62 -7.64 -1.11
CA TRP A 83 -7.88 -6.95 -1.34
C TRP A 83 -9.13 -7.67 -0.80
N ARG A 84 -8.95 -8.71 0.03
CA ARG A 84 -10.04 -9.58 0.51
C ARG A 84 -10.11 -9.73 2.03
N ALA A 85 -9.18 -9.12 2.76
CA ALA A 85 -9.04 -9.32 4.19
C ALA A 85 -8.41 -8.12 4.90
N THR A 86 -8.46 -8.16 6.23
CA THR A 86 -7.95 -7.17 7.19
C THR A 86 -8.77 -5.87 7.22
N SER A 87 -8.37 -4.92 8.07
CA SER A 87 -9.03 -3.63 8.24
C SER A 87 -8.07 -2.59 8.83
N LYS A 88 -8.47 -1.32 8.84
CA LYS A 88 -7.81 -0.23 9.58
C LYS A 88 -7.63 -0.54 11.06
N ASP A 89 -8.54 -1.31 11.66
CA ASP A 89 -8.48 -1.68 13.08
C ASP A 89 -7.39 -2.72 13.36
N ASP A 90 -6.97 -3.52 12.38
CA ASP A 90 -5.83 -4.43 12.55
C ASP A 90 -4.51 -3.82 12.04
N ASN A 91 -4.54 -2.56 11.59
CA ASN A 91 -3.42 -1.90 10.92
C ASN A 91 -3.00 -0.56 11.55
N ALA A 92 -3.49 -0.23 12.73
CA ALA A 92 -3.05 0.95 13.48
C ALA A 92 -1.66 0.79 14.13
N PHE A 93 -1.04 -0.39 14.07
CA PHE A 93 0.30 -0.65 14.63
C PHE A 93 1.40 0.24 14.05
N VAL A 94 1.20 0.85 12.87
CA VAL A 94 2.15 1.78 12.24
C VAL A 94 2.18 3.15 12.91
N VAL A 95 1.13 3.50 13.66
CA VAL A 95 0.92 4.84 14.22
C VAL A 95 2.07 5.28 15.13
N PRO A 96 2.57 4.48 16.09
CA PRO A 96 3.59 4.95 17.03
C PRO A 96 4.89 5.37 16.35
N GLY A 97 5.42 4.55 15.43
CA GLY A 97 6.68 4.83 14.75
C GLY A 97 6.58 6.01 13.77
N LEU A 98 5.49 6.11 12.99
CA LEU A 98 5.26 7.28 12.13
C LEU A 98 5.09 8.57 12.94
N LYS A 99 4.35 8.53 14.07
CA LYS A 99 4.22 9.68 14.96
C LYS A 99 5.54 10.09 15.61
N ALA A 100 6.42 9.14 15.93
CA ALA A 100 7.76 9.43 16.43
C ALA A 100 8.61 10.22 15.41
N GLN A 101 8.30 10.09 14.11
CA GLN A 101 8.92 10.86 13.03
C GLN A 101 8.16 12.16 12.69
N GLY A 102 7.15 12.54 13.48
CA GLY A 102 6.42 13.80 13.36
C GLY A 102 5.21 13.77 12.42
N PHE A 103 4.79 12.59 11.95
CA PHE A 103 3.60 12.47 11.11
C PHE A 103 2.30 12.49 11.91
N ALA A 104 1.27 13.15 11.37
CA ALA A 104 -0.09 12.69 11.59
C ALA A 104 -0.29 11.39 10.78
N VAL A 105 -1.14 10.47 11.24
CA VAL A 105 -1.33 9.19 10.55
C VAL A 105 -2.81 8.98 10.26
N ALA A 106 -3.14 8.58 9.04
CA ALA A 106 -4.46 8.08 8.68
C ALA A 106 -4.38 6.59 8.38
N ALA A 107 -5.33 5.79 8.87
CA ALA A 107 -5.48 4.38 8.50
C ALA A 107 -6.86 4.18 7.89
N MET A 108 -6.93 3.68 6.66
CA MET A 108 -8.19 3.57 5.92
C MET A 108 -8.65 2.13 5.74
N ASN A 109 -9.97 1.94 5.65
CA ASN A 109 -10.56 0.76 5.03
C ASN A 109 -10.85 1.01 3.55
N TYR A 110 -11.06 -0.07 2.82
CA TYR A 110 -11.69 -0.10 1.51
C TYR A 110 -12.55 -1.37 1.44
N THR A 111 -13.57 -1.37 0.58
CA THR A 111 -14.46 -2.51 0.45
C THR A 111 -13.69 -3.70 -0.11
N LEU A 112 -13.87 -4.87 0.51
CA LEU A 112 -13.10 -6.07 0.15
C LEU A 112 -13.75 -6.84 -1.01
N ALA A 113 -12.93 -7.38 -1.90
CA ALA A 113 -13.34 -8.39 -2.86
C ALA A 113 -13.83 -9.67 -2.15
N PRO A 114 -14.83 -10.40 -2.69
CA PRO A 114 -15.46 -10.20 -4.01
C PRO A 114 -16.67 -9.26 -3.99
N LYS A 115 -16.92 -8.50 -2.90
CA LYS A 115 -18.09 -7.60 -2.81
C LYS A 115 -18.02 -6.50 -3.87
N VAL A 116 -16.81 -6.07 -4.25
CA VAL A 116 -16.53 -5.09 -5.30
C VAL A 116 -15.37 -5.55 -6.17
N THR A 117 -15.23 -4.98 -7.37
CA THR A 117 -14.09 -5.23 -8.26
C THR A 117 -12.85 -4.45 -7.81
N LEU A 118 -11.67 -4.83 -8.31
CA LEU A 118 -10.44 -4.08 -8.04
C LEU A 118 -10.52 -2.61 -8.51
N ASP A 119 -11.26 -2.33 -9.58
CA ASP A 119 -11.49 -0.95 -10.05
C ASP A 119 -12.18 -0.08 -9.00
N GLU A 120 -13.18 -0.65 -8.32
CA GLU A 120 -13.91 0.06 -7.28
C GLU A 120 -13.03 0.25 -6.04
N ILE A 121 -12.19 -0.72 -5.69
CA ILE A 121 -11.22 -0.57 -4.60
C ILE A 121 -10.24 0.57 -4.91
N VAL A 122 -9.69 0.63 -6.13
CA VAL A 122 -8.82 1.72 -6.59
C VAL A 122 -9.55 3.06 -6.56
N ARG A 123 -10.82 3.11 -7.01
CA ARG A 123 -11.64 4.32 -6.94
C ARG A 123 -11.83 4.79 -5.50
N GLN A 124 -12.13 3.89 -4.56
CA GLN A 124 -12.27 4.20 -3.14
C GLN A 124 -10.96 4.73 -2.55
N THR A 125 -9.82 4.12 -2.88
CA THR A 125 -8.50 4.65 -2.44
C THR A 125 -8.25 6.07 -2.94
N ARG A 126 -8.61 6.38 -4.19
CA ARG A 126 -8.53 7.75 -4.74
C ARG A 126 -9.49 8.71 -4.05
N ALA A 127 -10.70 8.25 -3.70
CA ALA A 127 -11.67 9.04 -2.95
C ALA A 127 -11.15 9.40 -1.55
N ALA A 128 -10.40 8.52 -0.89
CA ALA A 128 -9.74 8.83 0.39
C ALA A 128 -8.74 9.99 0.25
N ILE A 129 -7.96 10.05 -0.84
CA ILE A 129 -7.06 11.19 -1.11
C ILE A 129 -7.85 12.48 -1.31
N ALA A 130 -8.93 12.43 -2.11
CA ALA A 130 -9.78 13.60 -2.34
C ALA A 130 -10.44 14.11 -1.04
N PHE A 131 -10.87 13.20 -0.17
CA PHE A 131 -11.38 13.53 1.16
C PHE A 131 -10.31 14.21 2.02
N LEU A 132 -9.12 13.61 2.14
CA LEU A 132 -8.05 14.16 2.97
C LEU A 132 -7.58 15.52 2.48
N ASP A 133 -7.46 15.72 1.16
CA ASP A 133 -7.07 17.02 0.62
C ASP A 133 -8.09 18.12 0.97
N ARG A 134 -9.39 17.81 0.83
CA ARG A 134 -10.48 18.73 1.19
C ARG A 134 -10.53 19.03 2.69
N GLU A 135 -10.36 18.03 3.54
CA GLU A 135 -10.49 18.18 4.99
C GLU A 135 -9.17 18.60 5.69
N ARG A 136 -8.10 18.84 4.92
CA ARG A 136 -6.77 19.23 5.41
C ARG A 136 -6.80 20.34 6.46
N ALA A 137 -7.53 21.42 6.17
CA ALA A 137 -7.65 22.56 7.08
C ALA A 137 -8.42 22.23 8.37
N ARG A 138 -9.44 21.36 8.27
CA ARG A 138 -10.28 20.95 9.40
C ARG A 138 -9.51 20.07 10.38
N TYR A 139 -8.70 19.15 9.87
CA TYR A 139 -7.94 18.22 10.69
C TYR A 139 -6.50 18.67 10.98
N GLY A 140 -6.05 19.77 10.37
CA GLY A 140 -4.86 20.52 10.76
C GLY A 140 -3.53 19.90 10.32
N PHE A 141 -3.49 19.15 9.21
CA PHE A 141 -2.26 18.56 8.69
C PHE A 141 -1.69 19.30 7.47
N GLY A 142 -0.37 19.17 7.26
CA GLY A 142 0.40 19.67 6.12
C GLY A 142 0.42 18.65 4.98
N ALA A 143 1.54 18.53 4.27
CA ALA A 143 1.73 17.67 3.09
C ALA A 143 1.18 16.23 3.25
N LEU A 144 0.69 15.65 2.16
CA LEU A 144 0.14 14.29 2.17
C LEU A 144 1.17 13.30 1.61
N ALA A 145 1.56 12.35 2.44
CA ALA A 145 2.29 11.15 2.06
C ALA A 145 1.35 9.94 2.13
N VAL A 146 1.64 8.93 1.32
CA VAL A 146 0.87 7.68 1.27
C VAL A 146 1.80 6.50 1.45
N GLY A 147 1.26 5.37 1.88
CA GLY A 147 1.99 4.12 1.79
C GLY A 147 1.17 2.93 2.22
N GLY A 148 1.61 1.75 1.81
CA GLY A 148 0.89 0.53 2.09
C GLY A 148 1.74 -0.69 1.82
N SER A 149 1.25 -1.82 2.31
CA SER A 149 1.93 -3.12 2.18
C SER A 149 1.14 -4.09 1.32
N SER A 150 1.81 -4.87 0.47
CA SER A 150 1.19 -5.93 -0.33
C SER A 150 0.12 -5.36 -1.27
N ALA A 151 -1.13 -5.79 -1.16
CA ALA A 151 -2.27 -5.15 -1.82
C ALA A 151 -2.37 -3.62 -1.55
N GLY A 152 -1.98 -3.16 -0.37
CA GLY A 152 -1.87 -1.73 -0.07
C GLY A 152 -0.68 -1.04 -0.75
N GLY A 153 0.40 -1.77 -1.03
CA GLY A 153 1.53 -1.30 -1.86
C GLY A 153 1.10 -1.12 -3.32
N HIS A 154 0.31 -2.08 -3.85
CA HIS A 154 -0.37 -1.92 -5.13
C HIS A 154 -1.25 -0.67 -5.17
N LEU A 155 -2.12 -0.49 -4.16
CA LEU A 155 -3.01 0.68 -4.11
C LEU A 155 -2.22 1.99 -3.99
N THR A 156 -1.11 1.99 -3.25
CA THR A 156 -0.16 3.11 -3.19
C THR A 156 0.37 3.44 -4.58
N ALA A 157 0.85 2.45 -5.33
CA ALA A 157 1.34 2.63 -6.69
C ALA A 157 0.23 3.11 -7.66
N MET A 158 -1.01 2.64 -7.49
CA MET A 158 -2.17 3.11 -8.26
C MET A 158 -2.56 4.58 -8.00
N LEU A 159 -2.21 5.12 -6.82
CA LEU A 159 -2.31 6.55 -6.53
C LEU A 159 -1.24 7.37 -7.25
N LEU A 160 -0.09 6.75 -7.57
CA LEU A 160 0.99 7.40 -8.32
C LEU A 160 0.77 7.42 -9.83
N ALA A 161 -0.17 6.61 -10.33
CA ALA A 161 -0.60 6.69 -11.71
C ALA A 161 -1.18 8.07 -12.04
N GLY A 162 -0.97 8.54 -13.27
CA GLY A 162 -1.52 9.81 -13.73
C GLY A 162 -2.97 9.71 -14.20
N GLY A 163 -3.62 10.87 -14.39
CA GLY A 163 -4.87 10.99 -15.15
C GLY A 163 -6.17 10.78 -14.35
N TRP A 164 -6.10 10.61 -13.02
CA TRP A 164 -7.29 10.50 -12.17
C TRP A 164 -7.53 11.74 -11.28
N GLN A 165 -6.47 12.50 -11.02
CA GLN A 165 -6.41 13.64 -10.12
C GLN A 165 -7.43 14.72 -10.52
N ALA A 166 -7.41 15.14 -11.79
CA ALA A 166 -8.31 16.15 -12.33
C ALA A 166 -9.80 15.76 -12.18
N GLY A 167 -10.14 14.48 -12.32
CA GLY A 167 -11.51 13.98 -12.16
C GLY A 167 -12.05 14.14 -10.73
N LEU A 168 -11.17 14.30 -9.74
CA LEU A 168 -11.51 14.54 -8.34
C LEU A 168 -11.17 15.97 -7.87
N GLY A 169 -10.80 16.87 -8.81
CA GLY A 169 -10.43 18.25 -8.49
C GLY A 169 -9.10 18.39 -7.73
N LEU A 170 -8.25 17.37 -7.78
CA LEU A 170 -6.95 17.35 -7.11
C LEU A 170 -5.86 17.96 -8.00
N ARG A 171 -4.86 18.55 -7.35
CA ARG A 171 -3.62 18.94 -8.00
C ARG A 171 -2.78 17.69 -8.31
N GLU A 172 -1.97 17.74 -9.37
CA GLU A 172 -1.04 16.66 -9.72
C GLU A 172 0.00 16.37 -8.62
N ASP A 173 0.29 17.36 -7.77
CA ASP A 173 1.19 17.26 -6.62
C ASP A 173 0.46 17.10 -5.27
N ALA A 174 -0.78 16.61 -5.28
CA ALA A 174 -1.55 16.38 -4.06
C ALA A 174 -0.87 15.39 -3.09
N ILE A 175 -0.07 14.46 -3.63
CA ILE A 175 0.77 13.51 -2.88
C ILE A 175 2.22 13.97 -3.05
N THR A 176 2.99 14.02 -1.96
CA THR A 176 4.40 14.46 -1.99
C THR A 176 5.40 13.32 -1.89
N ALA A 177 5.05 12.24 -1.18
CA ALA A 177 5.90 11.07 -1.03
C ALA A 177 5.06 9.80 -0.90
N ALA A 178 5.64 8.67 -1.29
CA ALA A 178 4.98 7.37 -1.23
C ALA A 178 5.90 6.27 -0.71
N LEU A 179 5.40 5.44 0.20
CA LEU A 179 6.04 4.20 0.63
C LEU A 179 5.34 2.99 -0.01
N ASP A 180 6.01 2.36 -0.97
CA ASP A 180 5.56 1.12 -1.58
C ASP A 180 6.27 -0.07 -0.93
N LEU A 181 5.53 -0.84 -0.13
CA LEU A 181 6.07 -1.96 0.63
C LEU A 181 5.58 -3.29 0.06
N SER A 182 6.47 -4.00 -0.64
CA SER A 182 6.18 -5.34 -1.20
C SER A 182 4.90 -5.35 -2.05
N GLY A 183 4.68 -4.31 -2.84
CA GLY A 183 3.52 -4.13 -3.70
C GLY A 183 3.43 -5.12 -4.86
N LEU A 184 2.22 -5.22 -5.44
CA LEU A 184 1.95 -5.97 -6.66
C LEU A 184 1.74 -4.96 -7.80
N HIS A 185 2.70 -4.84 -8.71
CA HIS A 185 2.74 -3.83 -9.76
C HIS A 185 2.39 -4.34 -11.16
N GLU A 186 2.51 -5.65 -11.36
CA GLU A 186 2.11 -6.40 -12.55
C GLU A 186 1.14 -7.52 -12.13
N LEU A 187 -0.12 -7.41 -12.55
CA LEU A 187 -1.19 -8.29 -12.06
C LEU A 187 -1.46 -9.50 -12.96
N GLU A 188 -0.95 -9.53 -14.20
CA GLU A 188 -1.09 -10.66 -15.12
C GLU A 188 -0.81 -12.04 -14.49
N PRO A 189 0.30 -12.26 -13.75
CA PRO A 189 0.55 -13.56 -13.13
C PRO A 189 -0.56 -13.99 -12.16
N LEU A 190 -1.24 -13.05 -11.49
CA LEU A 190 -2.31 -13.36 -10.54
C LEU A 190 -3.55 -13.94 -11.20
N GLN A 191 -3.77 -13.69 -12.50
CA GLN A 191 -4.87 -14.27 -13.27
C GLN A 191 -4.81 -15.81 -13.27
N HIS A 192 -3.62 -16.37 -13.05
CA HIS A 192 -3.33 -17.79 -13.08
C HIS A 192 -3.24 -18.43 -11.68
N THR A 193 -3.38 -17.66 -10.60
CA THR A 193 -3.31 -18.16 -9.22
C THR A 193 -4.70 -18.23 -8.57
N GLN A 194 -4.77 -18.77 -7.37
CA GLN A 194 -5.99 -18.76 -6.55
C GLN A 194 -6.51 -17.35 -6.27
N VAL A 195 -5.65 -16.32 -6.36
CA VAL A 195 -6.03 -14.91 -6.18
C VAL A 195 -7.13 -14.48 -7.13
N ASN A 196 -7.11 -15.03 -8.35
CA ASN A 196 -8.14 -14.72 -9.33
C ASN A 196 -9.54 -15.23 -8.93
N GLY A 197 -9.62 -16.18 -8.00
CA GLY A 197 -10.90 -16.72 -7.52
C GLY A 197 -11.80 -15.69 -6.82
N TRP A 198 -11.23 -14.60 -6.28
CA TRP A 198 -12.01 -13.51 -5.67
C TRP A 198 -11.91 -12.18 -6.41
N LEU A 199 -10.88 -11.97 -7.23
CA LEU A 199 -10.73 -10.73 -8.00
C LEU A 199 -11.47 -10.75 -9.34
N GLY A 200 -11.54 -11.92 -10.01
CA GLY A 200 -12.11 -12.01 -11.35
C GLY A 200 -11.37 -11.15 -12.39
N LEU A 201 -10.03 -11.11 -12.31
CA LEU A 201 -9.15 -10.45 -13.25
C LEU A 201 -9.36 -10.99 -14.67
N ASP A 202 -9.67 -10.06 -15.57
CA ASP A 202 -9.55 -10.19 -17.01
C ASP A 202 -8.43 -9.29 -17.55
N ASP A 203 -8.07 -9.46 -18.81
CA ASP A 203 -6.97 -8.73 -19.46
C ASP A 203 -7.19 -7.21 -19.40
N ALA A 204 -8.44 -6.76 -19.50
CA ALA A 204 -8.79 -5.35 -19.42
C ALA A 204 -8.58 -4.81 -17.99
N MET A 205 -8.88 -5.59 -16.95
CA MET A 205 -8.72 -5.21 -15.55
C MET A 205 -7.26 -5.18 -15.18
N ILE A 206 -6.48 -6.16 -15.67
CA ILE A 206 -5.03 -6.19 -15.53
C ILE A 206 -4.41 -4.96 -16.19
N ALA A 207 -4.83 -4.60 -17.40
CA ALA A 207 -4.28 -3.44 -18.12
C ALA A 207 -4.50 -2.12 -17.36
N ARG A 208 -5.68 -1.93 -16.74
CA ARG A 208 -6.02 -0.69 -16.01
C ARG A 208 -5.64 -0.68 -14.53
N ASN A 209 -5.22 -1.82 -13.96
CA ASN A 209 -4.84 -1.92 -12.55
C ASN A 209 -3.42 -2.45 -12.31
N SER A 210 -2.59 -2.63 -13.34
CA SER A 210 -1.16 -2.92 -13.16
C SER A 210 -0.37 -1.60 -13.17
N PRO A 211 0.00 -1.03 -12.01
CA PRO A 211 0.59 0.31 -11.97
C PRO A 211 1.91 0.43 -12.72
N ILE A 212 2.65 -0.67 -12.93
CA ILE A 212 3.86 -0.65 -13.77
C ILE A 212 3.56 -0.25 -15.22
N ARG A 213 2.32 -0.45 -15.68
CA ARG A 213 1.84 -0.07 -17.02
C ARG A 213 1.31 1.36 -17.07
N LEU A 214 1.28 2.07 -15.94
CA LEU A 214 0.59 3.35 -15.74
C LEU A 214 1.51 4.44 -15.18
N ILE A 215 2.83 4.30 -15.34
CA ILE A 215 3.81 5.30 -14.92
C ILE A 215 3.48 6.64 -15.59
N PRO A 216 3.26 7.73 -14.82
CA PRO A 216 2.94 9.03 -15.39
C PRO A 216 4.14 9.60 -16.15
N ALA A 217 3.85 10.48 -17.12
CA ALA A 217 4.90 11.18 -17.86
C ALA A 217 5.75 12.11 -16.98
N GLN A 218 5.15 12.65 -15.91
CA GLN A 218 5.81 13.53 -14.93
C GLN A 218 5.25 13.25 -13.55
N SER A 219 6.11 13.22 -12.54
CA SER A 219 5.73 13.13 -11.14
C SER A 219 6.70 13.91 -10.27
N GLN A 220 6.16 14.58 -9.24
CA GLN A 220 6.96 15.20 -8.18
C GLN A 220 7.02 14.32 -6.92
N VAL A 221 6.34 13.17 -6.92
CA VAL A 221 6.32 12.25 -5.78
C VAL A 221 7.69 11.62 -5.62
N ARG A 222 8.21 11.64 -4.39
CA ARG A 222 9.37 10.82 -4.01
C ARG A 222 8.90 9.43 -3.62
N LEU A 223 9.30 8.42 -4.40
CA LEU A 223 8.97 7.02 -4.13
C LEU A 223 10.05 6.39 -3.24
N VAL A 224 9.65 5.87 -2.09
CA VAL A 224 10.45 4.95 -1.28
C VAL A 224 9.89 3.55 -1.51
N ALA A 225 10.67 2.68 -2.15
CA ALA A 225 10.29 1.29 -2.38
C ALA A 225 11.07 0.35 -1.44
N SER A 226 10.41 -0.66 -0.90
CA SER A 226 11.07 -1.66 -0.07
C SER A 226 10.37 -3.02 -0.17
N VAL A 227 11.15 -4.07 0.05
CA VAL A 227 10.72 -5.48 0.04
C VAL A 227 11.61 -6.27 0.98
N GLY A 228 11.04 -7.25 1.68
CA GLY A 228 11.75 -8.08 2.63
C GLY A 228 12.75 -9.01 1.94
N GLY A 229 13.95 -9.12 2.50
CA GLY A 229 14.98 -10.04 1.98
C GLY A 229 14.59 -11.51 2.07
N LEU A 230 13.62 -11.86 2.92
CA LEU A 230 13.11 -13.22 3.11
C LEU A 230 11.84 -13.51 2.29
N GLU A 231 11.37 -12.57 1.47
CA GLU A 231 10.21 -12.77 0.60
C GLU A 231 10.52 -13.64 -0.62
N THR A 232 9.46 -14.08 -1.31
CA THR A 232 9.57 -14.84 -2.57
C THR A 232 10.21 -13.99 -3.68
N SER A 233 10.60 -14.65 -4.77
CA SER A 233 11.30 -13.98 -5.85
C SER A 233 10.41 -13.00 -6.60
N GLU A 234 9.11 -13.29 -6.73
CA GLU A 234 8.19 -12.40 -7.44
C GLU A 234 7.91 -11.09 -6.70
N PHE A 235 7.74 -11.07 -5.37
CA PHE A 235 7.61 -9.80 -4.64
C PHE A 235 8.87 -8.93 -4.79
N LYS A 236 10.05 -9.54 -4.71
CA LYS A 236 11.32 -8.84 -4.93
C LYS A 236 11.42 -8.27 -6.33
N ARG A 237 11.13 -9.10 -7.35
CA ARG A 237 11.15 -8.70 -8.75
C ARG A 237 10.17 -7.57 -9.03
N GLN A 238 8.93 -7.67 -8.55
CA GLN A 238 7.91 -6.65 -8.81
C GLN A 238 8.31 -5.30 -8.22
N THR A 239 8.75 -5.26 -6.96
CA THR A 239 9.26 -4.03 -6.32
C THR A 239 10.46 -3.44 -7.08
N GLU A 240 11.42 -4.26 -7.49
CA GLU A 240 12.58 -3.82 -8.26
C GLU A 240 12.20 -3.30 -9.65
N ASP A 241 11.31 -4.01 -10.35
CA ASP A 241 10.84 -3.65 -11.68
C ASP A 241 10.03 -2.34 -11.65
N TYR A 242 9.19 -2.13 -10.64
CA TYR A 242 8.41 -0.91 -10.50
C TYR A 242 9.27 0.30 -10.15
N LEU A 243 10.19 0.18 -9.18
CA LEU A 243 11.14 1.25 -8.86
C LEU A 243 12.02 1.61 -10.06
N ARG A 244 12.46 0.60 -10.82
CA ARG A 244 13.23 0.82 -12.04
C ARG A 244 12.41 1.56 -13.09
N ALA A 245 11.18 1.12 -13.37
CA ALA A 245 10.31 1.80 -14.33
C ALA A 245 10.02 3.27 -13.91
N TRP A 246 9.82 3.50 -12.60
CA TRP A 246 9.63 4.84 -12.04
C TRP A 246 10.85 5.75 -12.26
N THR A 247 12.05 5.24 -11.95
CA THR A 247 13.29 6.02 -12.05
C THR A 247 13.76 6.19 -13.50
N GLU A 248 13.55 5.21 -14.38
CA GLU A 248 13.81 5.31 -15.83
C GLU A 248 12.89 6.34 -16.51
N ALA A 249 11.69 6.58 -15.97
CA ALA A 249 10.81 7.67 -16.39
C ALA A 249 11.26 9.06 -15.89
N GLY A 250 12.38 9.14 -15.16
CA GLY A 250 12.97 10.40 -14.67
C GLY A 250 12.43 10.87 -13.31
N HIS A 251 11.64 10.05 -12.62
CA HIS A 251 11.05 10.41 -11.32
C HIS A 251 11.99 10.08 -10.16
N ALA A 252 11.83 10.78 -9.04
CA ALA A 252 12.61 10.53 -7.84
C ALA A 252 12.15 9.23 -7.15
N GLY A 253 13.08 8.30 -6.96
CA GLY A 253 12.82 7.08 -6.21
C GLY A 253 14.07 6.50 -5.57
N GLU A 254 13.91 5.87 -4.40
CA GLU A 254 14.97 5.16 -3.70
C GLU A 254 14.49 3.81 -3.15
N ARG A 255 15.44 2.92 -2.89
CA ARG A 255 15.20 1.63 -2.24
C ARG A 255 15.73 1.65 -0.81
N ILE A 256 14.94 1.14 0.12
CA ILE A 256 15.40 0.83 1.48
C ILE A 256 15.53 -0.68 1.65
N ASP A 257 16.74 -1.15 1.88
CA ASP A 257 17.01 -2.59 2.07
C ASP A 257 16.60 -3.08 3.46
N MET A 258 15.77 -4.13 3.46
CA MET A 258 15.24 -4.82 4.65
C MET A 258 15.58 -6.32 4.60
N PRO A 259 16.87 -6.71 4.59
CA PRO A 259 17.32 -8.06 4.23
C PRO A 259 16.86 -9.16 5.21
N HIS A 260 16.52 -8.79 6.44
CA HIS A 260 16.13 -9.72 7.50
C HIS A 260 14.63 -9.80 7.72
N HIS A 261 13.85 -9.12 6.89
CA HIS A 261 12.40 -9.06 7.01
C HIS A 261 11.71 -9.98 6.01
N ASN A 262 10.56 -10.48 6.40
CA ASN A 262 9.60 -11.20 5.56
C ASN A 262 8.42 -10.30 5.18
N HIS A 263 7.44 -10.85 4.46
CA HIS A 263 6.31 -10.10 3.92
C HIS A 263 5.43 -9.42 4.98
N PHE A 264 5.40 -9.92 6.22
CA PHE A 264 4.53 -9.42 7.27
C PHE A 264 5.28 -8.59 8.32
N ASP A 265 6.47 -9.01 8.73
CA ASP A 265 7.22 -8.26 9.75
C ASP A 265 7.85 -6.97 9.20
N ILE A 266 8.01 -6.86 7.88
CA ILE A 266 8.50 -5.62 7.25
C ILE A 266 7.55 -4.45 7.52
N ALA A 267 6.23 -4.66 7.46
CA ALA A 267 5.28 -3.60 7.79
C ALA A 267 5.29 -3.28 9.29
N LEU A 268 5.43 -4.29 10.17
CA LEU A 268 5.56 -4.07 11.63
C LEU A 268 6.71 -3.14 11.98
N SER A 269 7.77 -3.13 11.18
CA SER A 269 8.90 -2.22 11.38
C SER A 269 8.52 -0.74 11.34
N LEU A 270 7.39 -0.35 10.72
CA LEU A 270 6.87 1.03 10.75
C LEU A 270 6.33 1.46 12.12
N GLY A 271 5.98 0.49 12.98
CA GLY A 271 5.53 0.76 14.35
C GLY A 271 6.66 1.05 15.33
N GLU A 272 7.91 0.86 14.93
CA GLU A 272 9.10 1.01 15.77
C GLU A 272 9.58 2.48 15.78
N SER A 273 10.07 2.97 16.93
CA SER A 273 10.51 4.37 17.05
C SER A 273 11.70 4.70 16.15
N GLU A 274 12.61 3.73 15.97
CA GLU A 274 13.81 3.82 15.11
C GLU A 274 13.56 3.21 13.72
N SER A 275 12.31 3.22 13.24
CA SER A 275 11.95 2.66 11.95
C SER A 275 12.71 3.32 10.80
N ARG A 276 13.53 2.54 10.10
CA ARG A 276 14.25 3.01 8.89
C ARG A 276 13.29 3.48 7.80
N LEU A 277 12.15 2.80 7.64
CA LEU A 277 11.14 3.15 6.65
C LEU A 277 10.43 4.47 7.04
N ALA A 278 10.07 4.65 8.32
CA ALA A 278 9.45 5.90 8.77
C ALA A 278 10.43 7.09 8.67
N GLN A 279 11.71 6.88 9.00
CA GLN A 279 12.77 7.88 8.85
C GLN A 279 12.98 8.27 7.38
N ALA A 280 13.01 7.30 6.46
CA ALA A 280 13.10 7.56 5.03
C ALA A 280 11.91 8.38 4.53
N MET A 281 10.69 8.05 4.97
CA MET A 281 9.51 8.84 4.63
C MET A 281 9.55 10.25 5.19
N ALA A 282 10.05 10.44 6.42
CA ALA A 282 10.25 11.76 7.00
C ALA A 282 11.29 12.58 6.23
N ALA A 283 12.28 11.95 5.59
CA ALA A 283 13.22 12.61 4.71
C ALA A 283 12.60 12.95 3.34
N ALA A 284 11.78 12.05 2.79
CA ALA A 284 11.15 12.21 1.48
C ALA A 284 10.07 13.33 1.44
N VAL A 285 9.45 13.64 2.58
CA VAL A 285 8.41 14.68 2.68
C VAL A 285 8.97 16.09 2.92
N ARG A 286 10.27 16.22 3.25
CA ARG A 286 10.96 17.51 3.42
C ARG A 286 11.45 18.08 2.10
#